data_AF-A0A1V6IPP0-F1
#
_entry.id   AF-A0A1V6IPP0-F1
#
_cell.length_a   1.000
_cell.length_b   1.000
_cell.length_c   1.000
_cell.angle_alpha   90.00
_cell.angle_beta   90.00
_cell.angle_gamma   90.00
#
_symmetry.space_group_name_H-M   'P 1'
#
loop_
_entity.id
_entity.type
_entity.pdbx_description
1 polymer ?
#
loop_
_entity_poly.entity_id
_entity_poly.type
_entity_poly.pdbx_seq_one_letter_code
_entity_poly.pdbx_strand_id
1 'polypeptide(L)' 'MKSIGRILHSIGPLFILRSKKVKIRDIGVEAYVGDKKVGKIIELFGPVENPYIKIVARREIKNRNSFIGKDVLIR' A
#
# COMPACT_ATOMS: atom_id res chain seq x y z
N MET A 1 -4.44 8.13 11.65
CA MET A 1 -4.04 7.34 10.47
C MET A 1 -4.81 6.02 10.47
N LYS A 2 -5.24 5.54 9.30
CA LYS A 2 -6.06 4.32 9.17
C LYS A 2 -5.18 3.16 8.75
N SER A 3 -5.10 2.09 9.55
CA SER A 3 -4.40 0.86 9.17
C SER A 3 -5.18 0.09 8.11
N ILE A 4 -4.54 -0.18 6.97
CA ILE A 4 -5.17 -0.81 5.82
C ILE A 4 -4.69 -2.24 5.58
N GLY A 5 -3.56 -2.67 6.14
CA GLY A 5 -3.11 -4.05 6.01
C GLY A 5 -1.60 -4.14 5.85
N ARG A 6 -1.08 -5.32 5.52
CA ARG A 6 0.36 -5.58 5.40
C ARG A 6 0.80 -5.69 3.95
N ILE A 7 2.01 -5.23 3.67
CA ILE A 7 2.65 -5.44 2.36
C ILE A 7 2.90 -6.93 2.19
N LEU A 8 2.29 -7.52 1.18
CA LEU A 8 2.50 -8.91 0.79
C LEU A 8 3.67 -9.04 -0.17
N HIS A 9 3.75 -8.12 -1.15
CA HIS A 9 4.76 -8.16 -2.19
C HIS A 9 5.31 -6.77 -2.51
N SER A 10 6.56 -6.76 -2.97
CA SER A 10 7.23 -5.62 -3.59
C SER A 10 7.62 -6.04 -5.00
N ILE A 11 7.00 -5.46 -6.02
CA ILE A 11 7.18 -5.84 -7.43
C ILE A 11 7.50 -4.57 -8.23
N GLY A 12 8.75 -4.44 -8.69
CA GLY A 12 9.21 -3.21 -9.34
C GLY A 12 9.03 -1.99 -8.42
N PRO A 13 8.30 -0.94 -8.85
CA PRO A 13 7.99 0.23 -8.01
C PRO A 13 6.72 0.05 -7.17
N LEU A 14 6.11 -1.14 -7.12
CA LEU A 14 4.80 -1.35 -6.51
C LEU A 14 4.90 -2.10 -5.18
N PHE A 15 4.15 -1.64 -4.19
CA PHE A 15 3.75 -2.45 -3.05
C PHE A 15 2.34 -3.00 -3.28
N ILE A 16 2.19 -4.29 -3.01
CA ILE A 16 0.92 -5.01 -3.12
C ILE A 16 0.48 -5.43 -1.73
N LEU A 17 -0.77 -5.16 -1.39
CA LEU A 17 -1.39 -5.59 -0.14
C LEU A 17 -2.85 -5.96 -0.37
N ARG A 18 -3.42 -6.81 0.50
CA ARG A 18 -4.86 -7.14 0.50
C ARG A 18 -5.58 -6.34 1.58
N SER A 19 -6.74 -5.77 1.24
CA SER A 19 -7.58 -5.08 2.23
C SER A 19 -8.99 -4.81 1.75
N LYS A 20 -9.98 -5.10 2.61
CA LYS A 20 -11.36 -4.58 2.47
C LYS A 20 -11.53 -3.16 3.03
N LYS A 21 -10.52 -2.62 3.71
CA LYS A 21 -10.64 -1.34 4.43
C LYS A 21 -10.51 -0.15 3.49
N VAL A 22 -9.87 -0.30 2.33
CA VAL A 22 -9.67 0.78 1.36
C VAL A 22 -10.86 0.87 0.43
N LYS A 23 -11.31 2.10 0.17
CA LYS A 23 -12.42 2.41 -0.74
C LYS A 23 -11.90 3.13 -1.98
N ILE A 24 -12.71 3.21 -3.04
CA ILE A 24 -12.36 3.94 -4.28
C ILE A 24 -11.94 5.39 -3.98
N ARG A 25 -12.59 6.08 -3.03
CA ARG A 25 -12.23 7.43 -2.60
C ARG A 25 -10.83 7.56 -1.97
N ASP A 26 -10.24 6.44 -1.53
CA ASP A 26 -8.91 6.41 -0.94
C ASP A 26 -7.82 6.30 -2.05
N ILE A 27 -8.21 6.20 -3.33
CA ILE A 27 -7.25 6.30 -4.45
C ILE A 27 -6.63 7.69 -4.43
N GLY A 28 -5.31 7.70 -4.51
CA GLY A 28 -4.51 8.90 -4.46
C GLY A 28 -4.13 9.37 -3.05
N VAL A 29 -4.60 8.68 -2.02
CA VAL A 29 -4.21 8.92 -0.62
C VAL A 29 -2.79 8.44 -0.37
N GLU A 30 -2.09 9.12 0.54
CA GLU A 30 -0.71 8.82 0.89
C GLU A 30 -0.62 7.59 1.81
N ALA A 31 0.34 6.73 1.54
CA ALA A 31 0.60 5.51 2.30
C ALA A 31 1.88 5.63 3.11
N TYR A 32 1.85 5.07 4.31
CA TYR A 32 2.90 5.15 5.33
C TYR A 32 3.18 3.78 5.95
N VAL A 33 4.42 3.55 6.36
CA VAL A 33 4.82 2.44 7.22
C VAL A 33 5.50 3.03 8.44
N GLY A 34 4.88 2.87 9.61
CA GLY A 34 5.18 3.75 10.76
C GLY A 34 4.96 5.22 10.36
N ASP A 35 5.94 6.08 10.67
CA ASP A 35 5.90 7.49 10.29
C ASP A 35 6.50 7.77 8.89
N LYS A 36 7.03 6.74 8.23
CA LYS A 36 7.68 6.89 6.93
C LYS A 36 6.65 6.84 5.82
N LYS A 37 6.49 7.94 5.07
CA LYS A 37 5.73 7.97 3.83
C LYS A 37 6.37 7.06 2.79
N VAL A 38 5.65 6.01 2.37
CA VAL A 38 6.15 4.99 1.44
C VAL A 38 5.65 5.18 0.01
N GLY A 39 4.50 5.82 -0.19
CA GLY A 39 3.92 5.91 -1.53
C GLY A 39 2.52 6.51 -1.56
N LYS A 40 1.79 6.19 -2.63
CA LYS A 40 0.40 6.63 -2.87
C LYS A 40 -0.42 5.47 -3.42
N ILE A 41 -1.67 5.32 -2.96
CA ILE A 41 -2.59 4.33 -3.52
C ILE A 41 -2.93 4.73 -4.95
N ILE A 42 -2.84 3.78 -5.88
CA ILE A 42 -3.19 4.03 -7.29
C ILE A 42 -4.35 3.17 -7.79
N GLU A 43 -4.60 2.02 -7.17
CA GLU A 43 -5.55 1.05 -7.71
C GLU A 43 -6.04 0.09 -6.62
N LEU A 44 -7.31 -0.32 -6.75
CA LEU A 44 -7.90 -1.46 -6.08
C LEU A 44 -8.30 -2.46 -7.16
N PHE A 45 -7.94 -3.74 -7.00
CA PHE A 45 -8.15 -4.77 -8.02
C PHE A 45 -8.37 -6.16 -7.42
N GLY A 46 -8.80 -7.12 -8.25
CA GLY A 46 -9.08 -8.48 -7.82
C GLY A 46 -10.47 -8.66 -7.19
N PRO A 47 -10.70 -9.71 -6.38
CA PRO A 47 -12.01 -10.06 -5.88
C PRO A 47 -12.61 -8.97 -5.00
N VAL A 48 -13.87 -8.60 -5.25
CA VAL A 48 -14.59 -7.56 -4.49
C VAL A 48 -14.62 -7.87 -3.00
N GLU A 49 -14.76 -9.16 -2.65
CA GLU A 49 -14.77 -9.57 -1.26
C GLU A 49 -13.46 -9.32 -0.56
N ASN A 50 -12.29 -9.41 -1.21
CA ASN A 50 -11.00 -9.21 -0.56
C ASN A 50 -9.98 -8.69 -1.56
N PRO A 51 -10.09 -7.39 -1.91
CA PRO A 51 -9.34 -6.84 -3.02
C PRO A 51 -7.88 -6.64 -2.65
N TYR A 52 -7.07 -6.61 -3.70
CA TYR A 52 -5.70 -6.15 -3.66
C TYR A 52 -5.62 -4.66 -3.91
N ILE A 53 -4.53 -4.07 -3.45
CA ILE A 53 -4.26 -2.64 -3.53
C ILE A 53 -2.85 -2.48 -4.05
N LYS A 54 -2.70 -1.59 -5.04
CA LYS A 54 -1.40 -1.16 -5.53
C LYS A 54 -1.04 0.19 -4.93
N ILE A 55 0.16 0.27 -4.37
CA ILE A 55 0.77 1.51 -3.92
C ILE A 55 2.03 1.72 -4.74
N VAL A 56 2.14 2.87 -5.40
CA VAL A 56 3.40 3.25 -6.07
C VAL A 56 4.37 3.76 -5.02
N ALA A 57 5.47 3.06 -4.86
CA ALA A 57 6.54 3.41 -3.95
C ALA A 57 7.25 4.69 -4.40
N ARG A 58 7.69 5.51 -3.43
CA ARG A 58 8.53 6.67 -3.73
C ARG A 58 9.87 6.24 -4.33
N ARG A 59 10.38 7.03 -5.28
CA ARG A 59 11.63 6.75 -6.02
C ARG A 59 12.84 6.62 -5.09
N GLU A 60 12.86 7.38 -4.00
CA GLU A 60 13.92 7.40 -2.98
C GLU A 60 14.04 6.10 -2.14
N ILE A 61 13.04 5.21 -2.19
CA ILE A 61 13.10 3.95 -1.45
C ILE A 61 13.92 2.94 -2.25
N LYS A 62 15.20 2.78 -1.85
CA LYS A 62 16.13 1.84 -2.48
C LYS A 62 15.85 0.38 -2.11
N ASN A 63 15.71 0.08 -0.81
CA ASN A 63 15.42 -1.27 -0.32
C ASN A 63 13.91 -1.43 -0.08
N ARG A 64 13.14 -1.75 -1.12
CA ARG A 64 11.67 -1.94 -1.01
C ARG A 64 11.28 -3.26 -0.34
N ASN A 65 12.09 -4.31 -0.50
CA ASN A 65 11.79 -5.63 0.04
C ASN A 65 11.77 -5.65 1.59
N SER A 66 12.48 -4.72 2.25
CA SER A 66 12.44 -4.59 3.72
C SER A 66 11.07 -4.16 4.28
N PHE A 67 10.15 -3.69 3.42
CA PHE A 67 8.81 -3.30 3.81
C PHE A 67 7.80 -4.46 3.74
N ILE A 68 8.17 -5.61 3.19
CA ILE A 68 7.31 -6.81 3.16
C ILE A 68 6.97 -7.23 4.60
N GLY A 69 5.70 -7.54 4.84
CA GLY A 69 5.15 -7.90 6.15
C GLY A 69 4.85 -6.71 7.07
N LYS A 70 5.24 -5.48 6.70
CA LYS A 70 4.98 -4.29 7.53
C LYS A 70 3.55 -3.78 7.35
N ASP A 71 2.97 -3.28 8.44
CA ASP A 71 1.66 -2.65 8.44
C ASP A 71 1.71 -1.30 7.70
N VAL A 72 0.72 -1.08 6.84
CA VAL A 72 0.53 0.14 6.06
C VAL A 72 -0.62 0.94 6.64
N LEU A 73 -0.35 2.22 6.80
CA LEU A 73 -1.27 3.24 7.26
C LEU A 73 -1.56 4.21 6.11
N ILE A 74 -2.77 4.77 6.06
CA ILE A 74 -3.08 5.86 5.13
C ILE A 74 -3.54 7.12 5.86
N ARG A 75 -3.25 8.27 5.23
CA ARG A 75 -3.63 9.61 5.68
C ARG A 75 -4.13 10.43 4.50
#